data_AF-A0A432H0U0-F1
#
_entry.id   AF-A0A432H0U0-F1
#
_cell.length_a   1.000
_cell.length_b   1.000
_cell.length_c   1.000
_cell.angle_alpha   90.00
_cell.angle_beta   90.00
_cell.angle_gamma   90.00
#
_symmetry.space_group_name_H-M   'P 1'
#
loop_
_entity.id
_entity.type
_entity.pdbx_description
1 polymer ?
#
loop_
_entity_poly.entity_id
_entity_poly.type
_entity_poly.pdbx_seq_one_letter_code
_entity_poly.pdbx_strand_id
1 'polypeptide(L)'
;MIDDMELSSSDQELMTEINVALISFIKSNETHLQMDPMNSYRRRMVHKIGTEFKLTSESTGEGDSRAVRLEKTNASAIPENVNKKRVFDRGIEIFYAKPGAEIVLRNDGSFGISLKERESSVLDKRTVEDGEFRIRENKIICKDDSNW
;
A
#
# COMPACT_ATOMS: atom_id res chain seq x y z
N MET A 1 -1.38 -3.90 -12.12
CA MET A 1 0.08 -3.62 -12.00
C MET A 1 0.27 -2.12 -12.17
N ILE A 2 0.51 -1.41 -11.06
CA ILE A 2 0.79 0.04 -11.03
C ILE A 2 2.30 0.24 -11.15
N ASP A 3 2.92 -0.45 -12.11
CA ASP A 3 4.38 -0.63 -12.12
C ASP A 3 5.18 0.58 -12.59
N ASP A 4 4.54 1.58 -13.21
CA ASP A 4 5.24 2.74 -13.80
C ASP A 4 5.02 4.08 -13.06
N MET A 5 4.49 4.06 -11.82
CA MET A 5 4.36 5.30 -11.03
C MET A 5 5.13 5.17 -9.73
N GLU A 6 6.13 6.04 -9.55
CA GLU A 6 6.65 6.36 -8.22
C GLU A 6 5.50 7.01 -7.42
N LEU A 7 4.77 6.19 -6.67
CA LEU A 7 3.66 6.64 -5.84
C LEU A 7 4.21 7.41 -4.64
N SER A 8 3.83 8.68 -4.52
CA SER A 8 4.08 9.44 -3.30
C SER A 8 3.30 8.84 -2.11
N SER A 9 3.65 9.21 -0.89
CA SER A 9 2.91 8.78 0.31
C SER A 9 1.42 9.14 0.21
N SER A 10 1.11 10.33 -0.33
CA SER A 10 -0.27 10.79 -0.54
C SER A 10 -1.01 9.97 -1.61
N ASP A 11 -0.30 9.47 -2.62
CA ASP A 11 -0.91 8.57 -3.61
C ASP A 11 -1.26 7.21 -3.00
N GLN A 12 -0.41 6.71 -2.10
CA GLN A 12 -0.66 5.44 -1.40
C GLN A 12 -1.86 5.53 -0.44
N GLU A 13 -2.01 6.66 0.26
CA GLU A 13 -3.18 6.94 1.10
C GLU A 13 -4.46 6.94 0.26
N LEU A 14 -4.46 7.69 -0.85
CA LEU A 14 -5.62 7.76 -1.74
C LEU A 14 -5.94 6.40 -2.40
N MET A 15 -4.93 5.64 -2.81
CA MET A 15 -5.09 4.26 -3.30
C MET A 15 -5.79 3.39 -2.25
N THR A 16 -5.39 3.53 -0.98
CA THR A 16 -5.96 2.78 0.13
C THR A 16 -7.43 3.17 0.35
N GLU A 17 -7.74 4.46 0.37
CA GLU A 17 -9.11 4.98 0.48
C GLU A 17 -10.02 4.42 -0.63
N ILE A 18 -9.56 4.47 -1.88
CA ILE A 18 -10.32 3.95 -3.02
C ILE A 18 -10.52 2.43 -2.85
N ASN A 19 -9.48 1.67 -2.52
CA ASN A 19 -9.59 0.22 -2.31
C ASN A 19 -10.61 -0.13 -1.23
N VAL A 20 -10.62 0.59 -0.10
CA VAL A 20 -11.60 0.39 0.98
C VAL A 20 -13.02 0.66 0.47
N ALA A 21 -13.23 1.75 -0.26
CA ALA A 21 -14.53 2.08 -0.83
C ALA A 21 -15.01 1.00 -1.81
N LEU A 22 -14.13 0.51 -2.70
CA LEU A 22 -14.47 -0.54 -3.67
C LEU A 22 -14.75 -1.88 -3.00
N ILE A 23 -13.99 -2.26 -1.97
CA ILE A 23 -14.27 -3.49 -1.19
C ILE A 23 -15.66 -3.42 -0.56
N SER A 24 -16.00 -2.28 0.05
CA SER A 24 -17.32 -2.05 0.63
C SER A 24 -18.42 -2.15 -0.44
N PHE A 25 -18.20 -1.50 -1.59
CA PHE A 25 -19.12 -1.53 -2.71
C PHE A 25 -19.33 -2.94 -3.27
N ILE A 26 -18.27 -3.73 -3.48
CA ILE A 26 -18.40 -5.12 -3.95
C ILE A 26 -19.24 -5.96 -2.99
N LYS A 27 -19.06 -5.77 -1.68
CA LYS A 27 -19.80 -6.51 -0.63
C LYS A 27 -21.24 -6.04 -0.44
N SER A 28 -21.61 -4.85 -0.91
CA SER A 28 -22.97 -4.32 -0.77
C SER A 28 -23.91 -4.89 -1.85
N ASN A 29 -25.21 -4.61 -1.73
CA ASN A 29 -26.19 -4.93 -2.76
C ASN A 29 -26.35 -3.83 -3.82
N GLU A 30 -25.58 -2.73 -3.71
CA GLU A 30 -25.63 -1.63 -4.65
C GLU A 30 -25.17 -2.06 -6.04
N THR A 31 -25.81 -1.53 -7.08
CA THR A 31 -25.46 -1.81 -8.48
C THR A 31 -24.40 -0.86 -9.03
N HIS A 32 -24.34 0.35 -8.47
CA HIS A 32 -23.41 1.39 -8.87
C HIS A 32 -22.87 2.17 -7.65
N LEU A 33 -21.67 2.72 -7.80
CA LEU A 33 -21.03 3.60 -6.83
C LEU A 33 -20.70 4.92 -7.52
N GLN A 34 -21.23 6.01 -6.98
CA GLN A 34 -20.89 7.37 -7.39
C GLN A 34 -19.80 7.90 -6.45
N MET A 35 -18.64 8.24 -7.00
CA MET A 35 -17.57 8.88 -6.23
C MET A 35 -17.82 10.39 -6.13
N ASP A 36 -17.16 11.02 -5.16
CA ASP A 36 -17.11 12.49 -5.06
C ASP A 36 -16.38 13.11 -6.27
N PRO A 37 -16.70 14.38 -6.62
CA PRO A 37 -15.94 15.10 -7.64
C PRO A 37 -14.45 15.16 -7.31
N MET A 38 -13.60 14.95 -8.32
CA MET A 38 -12.16 14.86 -8.13
C MET A 38 -11.41 15.27 -9.40
N ASN A 39 -10.15 15.70 -9.27
CA ASN A 39 -9.35 16.10 -10.43
C ASN A 39 -9.03 14.92 -11.39
N SER A 40 -8.53 15.23 -12.58
CA SER A 40 -8.23 14.25 -13.64
C SER A 40 -7.28 13.13 -13.20
N TYR A 41 -6.28 13.45 -12.37
CA TYR A 41 -5.32 12.48 -11.84
C TYR A 41 -6.00 11.45 -10.93
N ARG A 42 -6.80 11.92 -9.97
CA ARG A 42 -7.56 11.04 -9.07
C ARG A 42 -8.56 10.17 -9.83
N ARG A 43 -9.28 10.74 -10.81
CA ARG A 43 -10.20 9.97 -11.66
C ARG A 43 -9.47 8.84 -12.40
N ARG A 44 -8.30 9.13 -12.98
CA ARG A 44 -7.47 8.12 -13.65
C ARG A 44 -7.10 6.98 -12.71
N MET A 45 -6.81 7.27 -11.45
CA MET A 45 -6.49 6.27 -10.45
C MET A 45 -7.70 5.37 -10.13
N VAL A 46 -8.88 5.96 -9.90
CA VAL A 46 -10.12 5.20 -9.69
C VAL A 46 -10.42 4.28 -10.87
N HIS A 47 -10.29 4.76 -12.11
CA HIS A 47 -10.47 3.94 -13.31
C HIS A 47 -9.51 2.74 -13.35
N LYS A 48 -8.24 2.98 -13.03
CA LYS A 48 -7.20 1.94 -13.00
C LYS A 48 -7.50 0.89 -11.94
N ILE A 49 -7.80 1.30 -10.70
CA ILE A 49 -8.14 0.38 -9.61
C ILE A 49 -9.45 -0.35 -9.93
N GLY A 50 -10.49 0.34 -10.38
CA GLY A 50 -11.78 -0.27 -10.74
C GLY A 50 -11.64 -1.38 -11.79
N THR A 51 -10.72 -1.21 -12.74
CA THR A 51 -10.37 -2.25 -13.72
C THR A 51 -9.81 -3.51 -13.06
N GLU A 52 -9.01 -3.38 -11.99
CA GLU A 52 -8.49 -4.53 -11.23
C GLU A 52 -9.63 -5.30 -10.56
N PHE A 53 -10.63 -4.60 -10.02
CA PHE A 53 -11.87 -5.16 -9.45
C PHE A 53 -12.89 -5.66 -10.49
N LYS A 54 -12.58 -5.58 -11.78
CA LYS A 54 -13.48 -5.94 -12.89
C LYS A 54 -14.81 -5.16 -12.85
N LEU A 55 -14.74 -3.88 -12.48
CA LEU A 55 -15.84 -2.93 -12.55
C LEU A 55 -15.84 -2.23 -13.91
N THR A 56 -17.01 -1.83 -14.41
CA THR A 56 -17.09 -0.79 -15.44
C THR A 56 -16.98 0.57 -14.76
N SER A 57 -16.41 1.54 -15.48
CA SER A 57 -16.12 2.85 -14.91
C SER A 57 -16.31 3.94 -15.96
N GLU A 58 -17.02 5.00 -15.61
CA GLU A 58 -17.27 6.16 -16.48
C GLU A 58 -17.06 7.46 -15.70
N SER A 59 -16.59 8.51 -16.37
CA SER A 59 -16.52 9.85 -15.75
C SER A 59 -17.80 10.61 -16.07
N THR A 60 -18.54 11.05 -15.03
CA THR A 60 -19.79 11.79 -15.14
C THR A 60 -19.61 13.24 -14.64
N GLY A 61 -20.45 14.18 -15.10
CA GLY A 61 -20.38 15.60 -14.73
C GLY A 61 -19.39 16.44 -15.54
N GLU A 62 -19.35 17.74 -15.26
CA GLU A 62 -18.55 18.74 -16.00
C GLU A 62 -17.71 19.62 -15.06
N GLY A 63 -16.54 20.06 -15.53
CA GLY A 63 -15.63 20.92 -14.77
C GLY A 63 -15.32 20.38 -13.38
N ASP A 64 -15.63 21.18 -12.36
CA ASP A 64 -15.38 20.88 -10.95
C ASP A 64 -16.37 19.87 -10.36
N SER A 65 -17.49 19.60 -11.03
CA SER A 65 -18.46 18.56 -10.64
C SER A 65 -18.10 17.17 -11.17
N ARG A 66 -17.01 17.05 -11.92
CA ARG A 66 -16.68 15.83 -12.64
C ARG A 66 -16.16 14.74 -11.70
N ALA A 67 -16.83 13.60 -11.71
CA ALA A 67 -16.62 12.46 -10.82
C ALA A 67 -16.52 11.14 -11.60
N VAL A 68 -16.27 10.03 -10.91
CA VAL A 68 -16.28 8.68 -11.50
C VAL A 68 -17.47 7.90 -10.96
N ARG A 69 -18.22 7.28 -11.87
CA ARG A 69 -19.26 6.30 -11.56
C ARG A 69 -18.75 4.91 -11.92
N LEU A 70 -18.95 3.96 -11.01
CA LEU A 70 -18.53 2.57 -11.14
C LEU A 70 -19.75 1.66 -11.11
N GLU A 71 -19.78 0.62 -11.93
CA GLU A 71 -20.85 -0.38 -11.89
C GLU A 71 -20.30 -1.80 -11.79
N LYS A 72 -21.08 -2.66 -11.13
CA LYS A 72 -20.75 -4.08 -11.06
C LYS A 72 -21.02 -4.77 -12.38
N THR A 73 -20.17 -5.74 -12.67
CA THR A 73 -20.30 -6.70 -13.76
C THR A 73 -20.44 -8.10 -13.18
N ASN A 74 -20.77 -9.08 -14.03
CA ASN A 74 -20.80 -10.48 -13.63
C ASN A 74 -19.43 -11.02 -13.19
N ALA A 75 -18.34 -10.31 -13.51
CA ALA A 75 -16.97 -10.68 -13.15
C ALA A 75 -16.43 -9.87 -11.96
N SER A 76 -17.22 -8.94 -11.39
CA SER A 76 -16.76 -8.08 -10.31
C SER A 76 -16.43 -8.88 -9.06
N ALA A 77 -15.21 -8.72 -8.58
CA ALA A 77 -14.69 -9.45 -7.43
C ALA A 77 -13.60 -8.62 -6.73
N ILE A 78 -13.35 -8.93 -5.46
CA ILE A 78 -12.21 -8.39 -4.73
C ILE A 78 -10.96 -9.14 -5.23
N PRO A 79 -9.98 -8.46 -5.86
CA PRO A 79 -8.76 -9.11 -6.31
C PRO A 79 -7.92 -9.59 -5.11
N GLU A 80 -7.30 -10.77 -5.24
CA GLU A 80 -6.47 -11.38 -4.19
C GLU A 80 -5.29 -10.51 -3.72
N ASN A 81 -4.89 -9.54 -4.54
CA ASN A 81 -3.72 -8.69 -4.29
C ASN A 81 -4.05 -7.33 -3.66
N VAL A 82 -5.33 -6.96 -3.50
CA VAL A 82 -5.73 -5.63 -3.01
C VAL A 82 -5.27 -5.35 -1.58
N ASN A 83 -5.13 -6.39 -0.76
CA ASN A 83 -4.68 -6.29 0.63
C ASN A 83 -3.30 -6.90 0.86
N LYS A 84 -2.54 -7.26 -0.18
CA LYS A 84 -1.17 -7.72 0.03
C LYS A 84 -0.33 -6.50 0.42
N LYS A 85 -0.22 -6.26 1.74
CA LYS A 85 0.88 -5.47 2.30
C LYS A 85 2.14 -5.98 1.61
N ARG A 86 2.94 -5.07 1.03
CA ARG A 86 4.24 -5.46 0.49
C ARG A 86 4.99 -6.18 1.61
N VAL A 87 5.39 -7.42 1.34
CA VAL A 87 6.17 -8.23 2.28
C VAL A 87 7.61 -8.11 1.85
N PHE A 88 8.41 -7.47 2.70
CA PHE A 88 9.85 -7.40 2.60
C PHE A 88 10.44 -8.55 3.41
N ASP A 89 11.00 -9.50 2.68
CA ASP A 89 11.72 -10.63 3.22
C ASP A 89 13.01 -10.82 2.41
N ARG A 90 14.16 -10.76 3.08
CA ARG A 90 15.50 -10.95 2.48
C ARG A 90 16.04 -12.36 2.75
N GLY A 91 15.19 -13.26 3.22
CA GLY A 91 15.51 -14.65 3.51
C GLY A 91 16.58 -14.75 4.60
N ILE A 92 17.72 -15.32 4.21
CA ILE A 92 18.86 -15.60 5.10
C ILE A 92 19.96 -14.53 5.05
N GLU A 93 19.76 -13.46 4.28
CA GLU A 93 20.73 -12.37 4.16
C GLU A 93 20.94 -11.67 5.50
N ILE A 94 22.20 -11.55 5.91
CA ILE A 94 22.60 -10.89 7.16
C ILE A 94 23.12 -9.49 6.83
N PHE A 95 22.56 -8.51 7.51
CA PHE A 95 22.99 -7.12 7.46
C PHE A 95 23.74 -6.75 8.74
N TYR A 96 24.65 -5.79 8.62
CA TYR A 96 25.51 -5.35 9.71
C TYR A 96 25.21 -3.91 10.08
N ALA A 97 25.25 -3.62 11.37
CA ALA A 97 25.11 -2.30 11.94
C ALA A 97 26.10 -2.12 13.10
N LYS A 98 26.29 -0.88 13.53
CA LYS A 98 27.01 -0.63 14.78
C LYS A 98 26.23 -1.25 15.95
N PRO A 99 26.88 -1.99 16.88
CA PRO A 99 26.26 -2.44 18.12
C PRO A 99 25.50 -1.31 18.84
N GLY A 100 24.26 -1.60 19.25
CA GLY A 100 23.33 -0.66 19.87
C GLY A 100 22.69 0.35 18.89
N ALA A 101 22.88 0.20 17.57
CA ALA A 101 22.22 1.06 16.60
C ALA A 101 20.73 0.71 16.49
N GLU A 102 19.89 1.74 16.43
CA GLU A 102 18.47 1.60 16.13
C GLU A 102 18.27 1.58 14.60
N ILE A 103 17.85 0.43 14.08
CA ILE A 103 17.55 0.22 12.66
C ILE A 103 16.04 0.34 12.45
N VAL A 104 15.68 0.98 11.35
CA VAL A 104 14.31 1.17 10.88
C VAL A 104 14.15 0.48 9.54
N LEU A 105 13.05 -0.27 9.38
CA LEU A 105 12.55 -0.78 8.12
C LEU A 105 11.34 0.07 7.72
N ARG A 106 11.31 0.56 6.49
CA ARG A 106 10.29 1.50 6.01
C ARG A 106 9.26 0.82 5.11
N ASN A 107 8.13 1.49 4.91
CA ASN A 107 7.01 1.00 4.09
C ASN A 107 7.37 0.79 2.60
N ASP A 108 8.46 1.41 2.12
CA ASP A 108 8.99 1.23 0.77
C ASP A 108 10.01 0.07 0.68
N GLY A 109 10.38 -0.54 1.80
CA GLY A 109 11.36 -1.63 1.89
C GLY A 109 12.81 -1.17 2.05
N SER A 110 13.05 0.14 2.09
CA SER A 110 14.34 0.69 2.49
C SER A 110 14.55 0.49 3.99
N PHE A 111 15.81 0.35 4.40
CA PHE A 111 16.15 0.20 5.81
C PHE A 111 17.47 0.93 6.13
N GLY A 112 17.69 1.25 7.40
CA GLY A 112 18.91 1.92 7.84
C GLY A 112 18.80 2.46 9.26
N ILE A 113 19.76 3.28 9.67
CA ILE A 113 19.77 3.91 11.00
C ILE A 113 18.59 4.88 11.11
N SER A 114 17.94 4.89 12.28
CA SER A 114 16.87 5.81 12.66
C SER A 114 17.34 7.27 12.59
N LEU A 115 16.78 8.06 11.65
CA LEU A 115 17.11 9.48 11.45
C LEU A 115 15.84 10.34 11.56
N LYS A 116 15.35 10.61 12.78
CA LYS A 116 14.18 11.49 13.06
C LYS A 116 13.04 11.32 12.04
N GLU A 117 12.63 10.08 11.80
CA GLU A 117 11.67 9.74 10.76
C GLU A 117 10.23 10.12 11.18
N ARG A 118 9.36 10.34 10.19
CA ARG A 118 7.91 10.42 10.46
C ARG A 118 7.44 9.00 10.79
N GLU A 119 6.71 8.82 11.89
CA GLU A 119 6.23 7.48 12.29
C GLU A 119 5.42 6.77 11.20
N SER A 120 4.73 7.53 10.34
CA SER A 120 3.92 6.99 9.23
C SER A 120 4.72 6.26 8.15
N SER A 121 6.06 6.40 8.10
CA SER A 121 6.91 5.66 7.15
C SER A 121 7.53 4.39 7.72
N VAL A 122 7.37 4.14 9.02
CA VAL A 122 8.02 3.03 9.72
C VAL A 122 7.17 1.77 9.67
N LEU A 123 7.76 0.70 9.16
CA LEU A 123 7.16 -0.63 9.11
C LEU A 123 7.56 -1.44 10.37
N ASP A 124 8.84 -1.38 10.73
CA ASP A 124 9.38 -1.95 11.96
C ASP A 124 10.62 -1.18 12.41
N LYS A 125 10.94 -1.22 13.70
CA LYS A 125 12.09 -0.54 14.29
C LYS A 125 12.68 -1.36 15.43
N ARG A 126 14.00 -1.50 15.45
CA ARG A 126 14.68 -2.31 16.47
C ARG A 126 16.10 -1.86 16.75
N THR A 127 16.51 -1.97 18.01
CA THR A 127 17.90 -1.83 18.43
C THR A 127 18.67 -3.13 18.18
N VAL A 128 19.76 -3.05 17.42
CA VAL A 128 20.60 -4.19 17.07
C VAL A 128 21.82 -4.23 18.00
N GLU A 129 21.74 -5.04 19.05
CA GLU A 129 22.77 -5.11 20.09
C GLU A 129 24.08 -5.73 19.57
N ASP A 130 24.01 -6.88 18.88
CA ASP A 130 25.20 -7.61 18.42
C ASP A 130 25.77 -7.14 17.07
N GLY A 131 25.19 -6.08 16.51
CA GLY A 131 25.59 -5.53 15.21
C GLY A 131 25.17 -6.36 13.99
N GLU A 132 24.37 -7.41 14.15
CA GLU A 132 23.84 -8.24 13.06
C GLU A 132 22.31 -8.31 13.11
N PHE A 133 21.67 -8.20 11.94
CA PHE A 133 20.22 -8.33 11.81
C PHE A 133 19.80 -8.94 10.46
N ARG A 134 18.57 -9.45 10.39
CA ARG A 134 17.90 -9.90 9.17
C ARG A 134 16.60 -9.13 8.97
N ILE A 135 16.09 -9.14 7.75
CA ILE A 135 14.76 -8.62 7.43
C ILE A 135 13.89 -9.77 6.95
N ARG A 136 12.86 -10.11 7.73
CA ARG A 136 11.94 -11.23 7.43
C ARG A 136 10.52 -10.82 7.72
N GLU A 137 9.60 -11.16 6.81
CA GLU A 137 8.17 -10.89 6.96
C GLU A 137 7.85 -9.49 7.54
N ASN A 138 8.45 -8.44 6.96
CA ASN A 138 8.29 -7.04 7.40
C ASN A 138 8.85 -6.70 8.78
N LYS A 139 9.77 -7.51 9.31
CA LYS A 139 10.38 -7.31 10.62
C LYS A 139 11.90 -7.34 10.58
N ILE A 140 12.50 -6.62 11.52
CA ILE A 140 13.92 -6.66 11.84
C ILE A 140 14.13 -7.76 12.89
N ILE A 141 14.86 -8.80 12.49
CA ILE A 141 15.14 -9.97 13.31
C ILE A 141 16.58 -9.90 13.79
N CYS A 142 16.80 -10.05 15.10
CA CYS A 142 18.11 -10.11 15.74
C CYS A 142 18.43 -11.57 16.14
N LYS A 143 19.70 -11.85 16.45
CA LYS A 143 20.17 -13.22 16.75
C LYS A 143 19.41 -13.92 17.87
N ASP A 144 18.97 -13.16 18.86
CA ASP A 144 18.24 -13.70 20.02
C ASP A 144 16.78 -14.05 19.72
N ASP A 145 16.27 -13.72 18.52
CA ASP A 145 14.92 -14.07 18.15
C ASP A 145 14.78 -15.53 17.75
N SER A 146 13.67 -16.12 18.16
CA SER A 146 13.27 -17.48 17.77
C SER A 146 13.20 -17.74 16.25
N ASN A 147 13.12 -16.67 15.44
CA ASN A 147 12.97 -16.71 13.99
C ASN A 147 14.17 -16.13 13.23
N TRP A 148 15.35 -16.08 13.86
CA TRP A 148 16.62 -15.77 13.19
C TRP A 148 16.81 -16.56 11.89
#